data_AF-A0A3M2B0E1-F1
#
_entry.id   AF-A0A3M2B0E1-F1
#
_cell.length_a   1.000
_cell.length_b   1.000
_cell.length_c   1.000
_cell.angle_alpha   90.00
_cell.angle_beta   90.00
_cell.angle_gamma   90.00
#
_symmetry.space_group_name_H-M   'P 1'
#
loop_
_entity.id
_entity.type
_entity.pdbx_description
1 polymer ?
#
loop_
_entity_poly.entity_id
_entity_poly.type
_entity_poly.pdbx_seq_one_letter_code
_entity_poly.pdbx_strand_id
1 'polypeptide(L)'
;MKTYTEWLNDWLREGRRALPLLEQWRDALVQRDLERIDRLNAQLQPILERLEQARAAVAQLESPESLPTPLLQRALHLAQQIDTIAQTAYDIILNELDYTHGLMAILTRAAEPEHYAPTVAPSSPNVLLNTEA
;
A
#
# COMPACT_ATOMS: atom_id res chain seq x y z
N MET A 1 -35.00 15.02 -4.28
CA MET A 1 -34.44 13.76 -3.77
C MET A 1 -33.76 13.09 -4.95
N LYS A 2 -32.49 12.70 -4.85
CA LYS A 2 -31.80 12.05 -5.97
C LYS A 2 -32.34 10.63 -6.18
N THR A 3 -32.50 10.22 -7.43
CA THR A 3 -32.91 8.87 -7.83
C THR A 3 -31.73 7.89 -7.77
N TYR A 4 -32.03 6.59 -7.80
CA TYR A 4 -30.99 5.55 -7.89
C TYR A 4 -30.08 5.77 -9.09
N THR A 5 -30.65 6.09 -10.25
CA THR A 5 -29.90 6.34 -11.49
C THR A 5 -28.98 7.56 -11.37
N GLU A 6 -29.41 8.62 -10.70
CA GLU A 6 -28.58 9.81 -10.46
C GLU A 6 -27.39 9.49 -9.55
N TRP A 7 -27.62 8.74 -8.47
CA TRP A 7 -26.53 8.29 -7.59
C TRP A 7 -25.55 7.35 -8.27
N LEU A 8 -26.04 6.42 -9.10
CA LEU A 8 -25.18 5.49 -9.83
C LEU A 8 -24.36 6.20 -10.92
N ASN A 9 -24.92 7.23 -11.56
CA ASN A 9 -24.18 8.10 -12.46
C ASN A 9 -23.12 8.93 -11.75
N ASP A 10 -23.43 9.46 -10.56
CA ASP A 10 -22.46 10.18 -9.73
C ASP A 10 -21.31 9.24 -9.31
N TRP A 11 -21.62 8.02 -8.90
CA TRP A 11 -20.62 6.99 -8.57
C TRP A 11 -19.74 6.66 -9.79
N LEU A 12 -20.34 6.44 -10.96
CA LEU A 12 -19.60 6.20 -12.21
C LEU A 12 -18.69 7.37 -12.59
N ARG A 13 -19.16 8.62 -12.41
CA ARG A 13 -18.37 9.81 -12.71
C ARG A 13 -17.16 9.92 -11.79
N GLU A 14 -17.36 9.78 -10.49
CA GLU A 14 -16.24 9.86 -9.54
C GLU A 14 -15.29 8.67 -9.69
N GLY A 15 -15.80 7.47 -9.98
CA GLY A 15 -14.97 6.29 -10.19
C GLY A 15 -14.07 6.43 -11.42
N ARG A 16 -14.58 7.03 -12.52
CA ARG A 16 -13.75 7.35 -13.70
C ARG A 16 -12.68 8.38 -13.43
N ARG A 17 -12.89 9.29 -12.47
CA ARG A 17 -11.88 10.26 -12.03
C ARG A 17 -10.85 9.61 -11.11
N ALA A 18 -11.29 8.70 -10.24
CA ALA A 18 -10.43 7.98 -9.31
C ALA A 18 -9.50 7.00 -10.04
N LEU A 19 -10.00 6.26 -11.03
CA LEU A 19 -9.27 5.17 -11.68
C LEU A 19 -7.85 5.54 -12.16
N PRO A 20 -7.63 6.59 -12.98
CA PRO A 20 -6.28 6.94 -13.42
C PRO A 20 -5.38 7.45 -12.27
N LEU A 21 -5.97 7.99 -11.20
CA LEU A 21 -5.21 8.41 -10.01
C LEU A 21 -4.81 7.20 -9.16
N LEU A 22 -5.68 6.19 -9.05
CA LEU A 22 -5.39 4.92 -8.38
C LEU A 22 -4.31 4.14 -9.12
N GLU A 23 -4.32 4.13 -10.45
CA GLU A 23 -3.24 3.53 -11.26
C GLU A 23 -1.90 4.22 -11.02
N GLN A 24 -1.88 5.56 -11.06
CA GLN A 24 -0.66 6.34 -10.77
C GLN A 24 -0.19 6.15 -9.33
N TRP A 25 -1.12 5.99 -8.39
CA TRP A 25 -0.80 5.75 -6.99
C TRP A 25 -0.17 4.38 -6.79
N ARG A 26 -0.73 3.34 -7.43
CA ARG A 26 -0.12 2.01 -7.48
C ARG A 26 1.28 2.05 -8.09
N ASP A 27 1.47 2.78 -9.18
CA ASP A 27 2.79 2.91 -9.81
C ASP A 27 3.79 3.62 -8.90
N ALA A 28 3.34 4.62 -8.13
CA ALA A 28 4.16 5.27 -7.11
C ALA A 28 4.55 4.33 -5.96
N LEU A 29 3.66 3.40 -5.56
CA LEU A 29 3.99 2.33 -4.60
C LEU A 29 5.11 1.43 -5.12
N VAL A 30 5.04 0.99 -6.37
CA VAL A 30 6.10 0.16 -7.00
C VAL A 30 7.43 0.91 -7.03
N GLN A 31 7.39 2.21 -7.29
CA GLN A 31 8.60 3.06 -7.34
C GLN A 31 9.11 3.49 -5.97
N ARG A 32 8.38 3.19 -4.88
CA ARG A 32 8.67 3.65 -3.51
C ARG A 32 8.79 5.17 -3.40
N ASP A 33 8.05 5.91 -4.23
CA ASP A 33 8.06 7.38 -4.27
C ASP A 33 7.06 7.94 -3.25
N LEU A 34 7.52 8.13 -2.02
CA LEU A 34 6.69 8.57 -0.90
C LEU A 34 6.06 9.95 -1.12
N GLU A 35 6.80 10.90 -1.70
CA GLU A 35 6.28 12.24 -1.97
C GLU A 35 5.17 12.24 -3.02
N ARG A 36 5.27 11.36 -4.03
CA ARG A 36 4.22 11.18 -5.02
C ARG A 36 3.02 10.45 -4.44
N ILE A 37 3.23 9.46 -3.57
CA ILE A 37 2.16 8.77 -2.84
C ILE A 37 1.34 9.77 -2.02
N ASP A 38 1.99 10.63 -1.24
CA ASP A 38 1.30 11.61 -0.39
C ASP A 38 0.49 12.62 -1.21
N ARG A 39 1.05 13.12 -2.32
CA ARG A 39 0.34 14.02 -3.24
C ARG A 39 -0.87 13.35 -3.88
N LEU A 40 -0.76 12.08 -4.25
CA LEU A 40 -1.86 11.32 -4.86
C LEU A 40 -2.93 10.98 -3.81
N ASN A 41 -2.54 10.63 -2.58
CA ASN A 41 -3.46 10.42 -1.45
C ASN A 41 -4.32 11.66 -1.21
N ALA A 42 -3.70 12.85 -1.12
CA ALA A 42 -4.42 14.11 -0.92
C ALA A 42 -5.43 14.42 -2.04
N GLN A 43 -5.13 14.03 -3.28
CA GLN A 43 -6.03 14.20 -4.42
C GLN A 43 -7.16 13.14 -4.46
N LEU A 44 -6.83 11.90 -4.09
CA LEU A 44 -7.77 10.77 -4.09
C LEU A 44 -8.78 10.86 -2.97
N GLN A 45 -8.38 11.30 -1.78
CA GLN A 45 -9.22 11.32 -0.58
C GLN A 45 -10.60 11.97 -0.78
N PRO A 46 -10.72 13.21 -1.31
CA PRO A 46 -12.04 13.82 -1.54
C PRO A 46 -12.85 13.11 -2.64
N ILE A 47 -12.22 12.35 -3.54
CA ILE A 47 -12.92 11.56 -4.57
C ILE A 47 -13.48 10.27 -3.95
N LEU A 48 -12.69 9.59 -3.13
CA LEU A 48 -13.08 8.37 -2.43
C LEU A 48 -14.22 8.63 -1.43
N GLU A 49 -14.19 9.75 -0.72
CA GLU A 49 -15.29 10.16 0.17
C GLU A 49 -16.61 10.34 -0.58
N ARG A 50 -16.57 10.97 -1.77
CA ARG A 50 -17.76 11.15 -2.61
C ARG A 50 -18.25 9.84 -3.23
N LEU A 51 -17.33 8.93 -3.56
CA LEU A 51 -17.65 7.57 -4.00
C LEU A 51 -18.37 6.78 -2.91
N GLU A 52 -17.87 6.84 -1.67
CA GLU A 52 -18.48 6.13 -0.55
C GLU A 52 -19.85 6.72 -0.20
N GLN A 53 -20.01 8.04 -0.24
CA GLN A 53 -21.31 8.69 -0.09
C GLN A 53 -22.31 8.23 -1.16
N ALA A 54 -21.89 8.18 -2.43
CA ALA A 54 -22.75 7.72 -3.51
C ALA A 54 -23.12 6.23 -3.35
N ARG A 55 -22.16 5.38 -2.95
CA ARG A 55 -22.39 3.96 -2.66
C ARG A 55 -23.38 3.77 -1.52
N ALA A 56 -23.19 4.48 -0.40
CA ALA A 56 -24.06 4.40 0.76
C ALA A 56 -25.49 4.88 0.42
N ALA A 57 -25.61 5.92 -0.39
CA ALA A 57 -26.91 6.41 -0.85
C ALA A 57 -27.63 5.40 -1.76
N VAL A 58 -26.89 4.72 -2.66
CA VAL A 58 -27.44 3.64 -3.50
C VAL A 58 -27.95 2.48 -2.63
N ALA A 59 -27.23 2.10 -1.58
CA ALA A 59 -27.60 0.99 -0.70
C ALA A 59 -28.87 1.23 0.14
N GLN A 60 -29.23 2.50 0.37
CA GLN A 60 -30.43 2.88 1.12
C GLN A 60 -31.70 2.97 0.28
N LEU A 61 -31.58 2.90 -1.05
CA LEU A 61 -32.71 2.95 -1.97
C LEU A 61 -33.22 1.52 -2.22
N GLU A 62 -34.54 1.33 -2.20
CA GLU A 62 -35.16 0.06 -2.57
C GLU A 62 -34.72 -0.34 -4.00
N SER A 63 -34.34 -1.60 -4.18
CA SER A 63 -33.81 -2.15 -5.44
C SER A 63 -34.67 -1.72 -6.62
N PRO A 64 -34.10 -1.19 -7.72
CA PRO A 64 -34.94 -0.67 -8.78
C PRO A 64 -35.25 -1.80 -9.75
N GLU A 65 -36.52 -2.19 -9.80
CA GLU A 65 -37.07 -3.17 -10.76
C GLU A 65 -36.89 -2.72 -12.23
N SER A 66 -36.43 -1.49 -12.49
CA SER A 66 -36.32 -0.89 -13.82
C SER A 66 -34.97 -0.22 -14.13
N LEU A 67 -33.84 -0.69 -13.56
CA LEU A 67 -32.54 -0.12 -13.95
C LEU A 67 -32.20 -0.42 -15.40
N PRO A 68 -31.59 0.54 -16.13
CA PRO A 68 -30.94 0.23 -17.39
C PRO A 68 -29.77 -0.74 -17.11
N THR A 69 -29.92 -2.00 -17.52
CA THR A 69 -28.87 -3.03 -17.52
C THR A 69 -27.48 -2.52 -17.95
N PRO A 70 -27.33 -1.67 -19.02
CA PRO A 70 -26.01 -1.18 -19.41
C PRO A 70 -25.35 -0.25 -18.37
N LEU A 71 -26.13 0.49 -17.59
CA LEU A 71 -25.60 1.39 -16.55
C LEU A 71 -25.01 0.57 -15.39
N LEU A 72 -25.73 -0.48 -14.97
CA LEU A 72 -25.28 -1.39 -13.92
C LEU A 72 -24.02 -2.14 -14.34
N GLN A 73 -23.99 -2.67 -15.58
CA GLN A 73 -22.81 -3.35 -16.12
C GLN A 73 -21.57 -2.45 -16.13
N ARG A 74 -21.72 -1.17 -16.52
CA ARG A 74 -20.62 -0.20 -16.47
C ARG A 74 -20.13 0.04 -15.04
N ALA A 75 -21.05 0.09 -14.08
CA ALA A 75 -20.69 0.32 -12.69
C ALA A 75 -19.94 -0.88 -12.10
N LEU A 76 -20.42 -2.10 -12.36
CA LEU A 76 -19.76 -3.34 -11.96
C LEU A 76 -18.37 -3.47 -12.58
N HIS A 77 -18.24 -3.19 -13.88
CA HIS A 77 -16.94 -3.22 -14.55
C HIS A 77 -15.95 -2.25 -13.91
N LEU A 78 -16.37 -1.01 -13.64
CA LEU A 78 -15.53 -0.01 -12.99
C LEU A 78 -15.15 -0.42 -11.56
N ALA A 79 -16.08 -1.01 -10.80
CA ALA A 79 -15.81 -1.53 -9.47
C ALA A 79 -14.74 -2.62 -9.51
N GLN A 80 -14.83 -3.54 -10.48
CA GLN A 80 -13.87 -4.61 -10.66
C GLN A 80 -12.47 -4.10 -11.03
N GLN A 81 -12.38 -3.02 -11.82
CA GLN A 81 -11.10 -2.38 -12.12
C GLN A 81 -10.47 -1.76 -10.87
N ILE A 82 -11.27 -1.05 -10.07
CA ILE A 82 -10.81 -0.46 -8.80
C ILE A 82 -10.35 -1.55 -7.83
N ASP A 83 -11.11 -2.64 -7.71
CA ASP A 83 -10.80 -3.78 -6.85
C ASP A 83 -9.49 -4.47 -7.25
N THR A 84 -9.26 -4.64 -8.56
CA THR A 84 -8.00 -5.19 -9.08
C THR A 84 -6.80 -4.33 -8.68
N ILE A 85 -6.93 -3.00 -8.77
CA ILE A 85 -5.86 -2.07 -8.35
C ILE A 85 -5.62 -2.17 -6.85
N ALA A 86 -6.69 -2.20 -6.05
CA ALA A 86 -6.61 -2.32 -4.60
C ALA A 86 -5.92 -3.62 -4.17
N GLN A 87 -6.29 -4.76 -4.78
CA GLN A 87 -5.64 -6.05 -4.52
C GLN A 87 -4.15 -6.01 -4.88
N THR A 88 -3.81 -5.45 -6.04
CA THR A 88 -2.41 -5.34 -6.47
C THR A 88 -1.61 -4.47 -5.51
N ALA A 89 -2.17 -3.33 -5.07
CA ALA A 89 -1.53 -2.45 -4.12
C ALA A 89 -1.34 -3.12 -2.74
N TYR A 90 -2.33 -3.88 -2.29
CA TYR A 90 -2.24 -4.67 -1.08
C TYR A 90 -1.07 -5.66 -1.13
N ASP A 91 -0.94 -6.40 -2.22
CA ASP A 91 0.16 -7.36 -2.41
C ASP A 91 1.53 -6.66 -2.43
N ILE A 92 1.65 -5.48 -3.06
CA ILE A 92 2.88 -4.67 -3.04
C ILE A 92 3.24 -4.28 -1.60
N ILE A 93 2.28 -3.76 -0.84
CA ILE A 93 2.49 -3.30 0.54
C ILE A 93 2.91 -4.47 1.45
N LEU A 94 2.26 -5.63 1.32
CA LEU A 94 2.64 -6.82 2.08
C LEU A 94 4.08 -7.25 1.80
N ASN A 95 4.47 -7.31 0.53
CA ASN A 95 5.84 -7.68 0.16
C ASN A 95 6.88 -6.71 0.72
N GLU A 96 6.58 -5.41 0.75
CA GLU A 96 7.47 -4.40 1.36
C GLU A 96 7.57 -4.55 2.87
N LEU A 97 6.47 -4.89 3.55
CA LEU A 97 6.47 -5.16 4.99
C LEU A 97 7.31 -6.41 5.32
N ASP A 98 7.16 -7.48 4.55
CA ASP A 98 7.93 -8.71 4.71
C ASP A 98 9.43 -8.47 4.46
N TYR A 99 9.76 -7.71 3.42
CA TYR A 99 11.14 -7.30 3.15
C TYR A 99 11.74 -6.49 4.32
N THR A 100 10.99 -5.52 4.82
CA THR A 100 11.42 -4.68 5.96
C THR A 100 11.61 -5.52 7.21
N HIS A 101 10.73 -6.48 7.47
CA HIS A 101 10.84 -7.41 8.59
C HIS A 101 12.09 -8.29 8.47
N GLY A 102 12.35 -8.85 7.28
CA GLY A 102 13.55 -9.64 7.01
C GLY A 102 14.84 -8.83 7.20
N LEU A 103 14.88 -7.59 6.72
CA LEU A 103 16.02 -6.69 6.91
C LEU A 103 16.27 -6.40 8.39
N MET A 104 15.21 -6.13 9.16
CA MET A 104 15.30 -5.91 10.60
C MET A 104 15.83 -7.15 11.34
N ALA A 105 15.40 -8.36 10.96
CA ALA A 105 15.92 -9.60 11.53
C ALA A 105 17.43 -9.77 11.24
N ILE A 106 17.87 -9.45 10.01
CA ILE A 106 19.29 -9.49 9.63
C ILE A 106 20.10 -8.46 10.42
N LEU A 107 19.61 -7.21 10.53
CA LEU A 107 20.27 -6.15 11.29
C LEU A 107 20.34 -6.49 12.77
N THR A 108 19.29 -7.07 13.34
CA THR A 108 19.25 -7.53 14.74
C THR A 108 20.31 -8.60 14.98
N ARG A 109 20.40 -9.59 14.08
CA ARG A 109 21.42 -10.64 14.15
C ARG A 109 22.84 -10.07 13.97
N ALA A 110 23.04 -9.16 13.03
CA ALA A 110 24.34 -8.51 12.82
C ALA A 110 24.76 -7.62 14.02
N ALA A 111 23.80 -7.12 14.79
CA ALA A 111 24.01 -6.37 16.02
C ALA A 111 24.24 -7.28 17.25
N GLU A 112 24.21 -8.62 17.10
CA GLU A 112 24.54 -9.52 18.19
C GLU A 112 26.01 -9.32 18.62
N PRO A 113 26.30 -9.26 19.94
CA PRO A 113 27.63 -8.96 20.46
C PRO A 113 28.73 -9.89 19.96
N GLU A 114 28.38 -11.11 19.56
CA GLU A 114 29.30 -12.12 18.99
C GLU A 114 29.94 -11.66 17.67
N HIS A 115 29.26 -10.78 16.92
CA HIS A 115 29.73 -10.21 15.66
C HIS A 115 30.42 -8.84 15.82
N TYR A 116 30.31 -8.24 17.01
CA TYR A 116 30.98 -6.99 17.42
C TYR A 116 32.06 -7.28 18.46
N ALA A 117 32.71 -8.44 18.40
CA ALA A 117 33.92 -8.66 19.17
C ALA A 117 34.96 -7.65 18.65
N PRO A 118 35.39 -6.65 19.45
CA PRO A 118 36.53 -5.86 19.06
C PRO A 118 37.68 -6.83 18.86
N THR A 119 38.61 -6.45 18.01
CA THR A 119 40.00 -6.89 18.02
C THR A 119 40.52 -6.96 19.46
N VAL A 120 40.25 -8.06 20.15
CA VAL A 120 40.96 -8.42 21.37
C VAL A 120 42.35 -8.73 20.86
N ALA A 121 43.27 -7.80 21.08
CA ALA A 121 44.67 -8.01 20.77
C ALA A 121 45.06 -9.40 21.30
N PRO A 122 45.78 -10.23 20.51
CA PRO A 122 46.31 -11.46 21.07
C PRO A 122 47.13 -11.05 22.29
N SER A 123 46.69 -11.52 23.46
CA SER A 123 47.47 -11.43 24.69
C SER A 123 48.82 -12.03 24.37
N SER A 124 49.80 -11.18 24.11
CA SER A 124 51.17 -11.59 23.88
C SER A 124 51.63 -12.22 25.19
N PRO A 125 51.92 -13.53 25.26
CA PRO A 125 52.69 -14.01 26.38
C PRO A 125 54.08 -13.41 26.19
N ASN A 126 54.45 -12.50 27.08
CA ASN A 126 55.77 -11.89 27.17
C ASN A 126 56.86 -12.97 27.01
N VAL A 127 57.42 -13.07 25.81
CA VAL A 127 58.78 -13.55 25.65
C VAL A 127 59.65 -12.42 26.16
N LEU A 128 60.36 -12.70 27.26
CA LEU A 128 61.77 -12.36 27.53
C LEU A 128 62.02 -12.53 29.04
N LEU A 129 62.77 -13.55 29.43
CA LEU A 129 64.19 -13.38 29.78
C LEU A 129 64.81 -14.73 30.15
N ASN A 130 65.93 -15.03 29.47
CA ASN A 130 66.89 -16.05 29.85
C ASN A 130 67.37 -15.86 31.29
N THR A 131 67.48 -16.95 32.03
CA THR A 131 68.58 -17.14 32.99
C THR A 131 68.97 -18.61 32.98
N GLU A 132 70.17 -18.87 32.47
CA GLU A 132 70.95 -20.06 32.75
C GLU A 132 71.32 -20.10 34.24
N ALA A 133 71.20 -21.28 34.87
CA ALA A 133 72.06 -21.79 35.95
C ALA A 133 71.76 -23.27 36.20
#